data_AF-A0A5N7C0W6-F1
#
_entry.id   AF-A0A5N7C0W6-F1
#
_cell.length_a   1.000
_cell.length_b   1.000
_cell.length_c   1.000
_cell.angle_alpha   90.00
_cell.angle_beta   90.00
_cell.angle_gamma   90.00
#
_symmetry.space_group_name_H-M   'P 1'
#
loop_
_entity.id
_entity.type
_entity.pdbx_description
1 polymer ?
#
loop_
_entity_poly.entity_id
_entity_poly.type
_entity_poly.pdbx_seq_one_letter_code
_entity_poly.pdbx_strand_id
1 'polypeptide(L)'
;MRPLRNMSSRSSTGRQDATISERLASAYYLGSRAQHPRAKNKMLYLSFPHVMTFDASHIADVFLKQPSLLIAGEKAVSIWHSDKLDKLIGGATKKVIVPHGTYMDFTARKNMLDLL
;
A
#
# COMPACT_ATOMS: atom_id res chain seq x y z
N MET A 1 -6.19 23.66 30.17
CA MET A 1 -5.00 23.32 29.35
C MET A 1 -5.06 21.85 28.99
N ARG A 2 -5.23 21.50 27.71
CA ARG A 2 -5.10 20.10 27.24
C ARG A 2 -3.62 19.83 26.94
N PRO A 3 -3.01 18.71 27.36
CA PRO A 3 -1.62 18.44 27.06
C PRO A 3 -1.43 18.18 25.57
N LEU A 4 -0.42 18.82 24.98
CA LEU A 4 0.05 18.58 23.62
C LEU A 4 0.54 17.13 23.53
N ARG A 5 -0.08 16.35 22.65
CA ARG A 5 0.29 14.95 22.41
C ARG A 5 1.70 14.93 21.80
N ASN A 6 2.65 14.28 22.48
CA ASN A 6 4.03 14.07 22.00
C ASN A 6 4.04 13.49 20.58
N MET A 7 4.49 14.28 19.60
CA MET A 7 4.72 13.88 18.21
C MET A 7 6.15 13.35 17.99
N SER A 8 6.71 12.55 18.91
CA SER A 8 8.13 12.14 18.82
C SER A 8 8.41 10.62 18.73
N SER A 9 7.49 9.82 18.20
CA SER A 9 7.76 8.39 17.94
C SER A 9 7.35 7.93 16.53
N ARG A 10 7.80 8.64 15.49
CA ARG A 10 8.09 7.94 14.22
C ARG A 10 9.42 7.20 14.44
N SER A 11 9.32 5.95 14.91
CA SER A 11 10.45 5.08 15.19
C SER A 11 11.35 4.94 13.95
N SER A 12 12.67 4.83 14.18
CA SER A 12 13.69 4.58 13.14
C SER A 12 13.34 3.40 12.23
N THR A 13 12.56 2.44 12.73
CA THR A 13 11.99 1.28 12.02
C THR A 13 11.12 1.69 10.82
N GLY A 14 10.17 2.62 10.97
CA GLY A 14 9.25 2.97 9.89
C GLY A 14 9.93 3.65 8.69
N ARG A 15 11.05 4.36 8.92
CA ARG A 15 11.87 4.94 7.85
C ARG A 15 12.66 3.86 7.10
N GLN A 16 13.15 2.84 7.80
CA GLN A 16 13.85 1.72 7.18
C GLN A 16 12.92 0.86 6.33
N ASP A 17 11.70 0.60 6.80
CA ASP A 17 10.70 -0.18 6.06
C ASP A 17 10.30 0.49 4.74
N ALA A 18 10.17 1.82 4.73
CA ALA A 18 9.92 2.61 3.52
C ALA A 18 11.08 2.50 2.52
N THR A 19 12.33 2.67 2.97
CA THR A 19 13.51 2.53 2.11
C THR A 19 13.63 1.13 1.51
N ILE A 20 13.33 0.08 2.29
CA ILE A 20 13.32 -1.30 1.80
C ILE A 20 12.25 -1.48 0.72
N SER A 21 11.05 -0.94 0.95
CA SER A 21 9.95 -0.99 -0.02
C SER A 21 10.33 -0.33 -1.36
N GLU A 22 10.92 0.87 -1.33
CA GLU A 22 11.40 1.58 -2.52
C GLU A 22 12.48 0.80 -3.26
N ARG A 23 13.43 0.19 -2.53
CA ARG A 23 14.50 -0.63 -3.13
C ARG A 23 13.93 -1.86 -3.82
N LEU A 24 12.95 -2.54 -3.21
CA LEU A 24 12.29 -3.71 -3.81
C LEU A 24 11.48 -3.32 -5.07
N ALA A 25 10.79 -2.19 -5.04
CA ALA A 25 10.08 -1.67 -6.22
C ALA A 25 11.05 -1.29 -7.35
N SER A 26 12.15 -0.60 -7.02
CA SER A 26 13.22 -0.29 -7.98
C SER A 26 13.80 -1.55 -8.61
N ALA A 27 14.12 -2.57 -7.81
CA ALA A 27 14.65 -3.83 -8.31
C ALA A 27 13.66 -4.58 -9.22
N TYR A 28 12.36 -4.46 -8.95
CA TYR A 28 11.31 -5.08 -9.77
C TYR A 28 11.10 -4.38 -11.11
N TYR A 29 10.91 -3.05 -11.10
CA TYR A 29 10.59 -2.29 -12.32
C TYR A 29 11.81 -1.94 -13.16
N LEU A 30 12.97 -1.72 -12.54
CA LEU A 30 14.18 -1.23 -13.20
C LEU A 30 15.29 -2.28 -13.28
N GLY A 31 15.14 -3.41 -12.59
CA GLY A 31 16.08 -4.54 -12.63
C GLY A 31 15.57 -5.71 -13.48
N SER A 32 16.43 -6.71 -13.71
CA SER A 32 16.14 -7.87 -14.57
C SER A 32 15.01 -8.78 -14.08
N ARG A 33 14.46 -8.56 -12.88
CA ARG A 33 13.41 -9.41 -12.30
C ARG A 33 12.10 -9.36 -13.07
N ALA A 34 11.66 -8.16 -13.46
CA ALA A 34 10.36 -7.95 -14.13
C ALA A 34 10.34 -6.71 -15.04
N GLN A 35 11.50 -6.20 -15.46
CA GLN A 35 11.57 -5.05 -16.35
C GLN A 35 10.85 -5.31 -17.67
N HIS A 36 10.02 -4.35 -18.09
CA HIS A 36 9.42 -4.33 -19.42
C HIS A 36 9.69 -2.98 -20.10
N PRO A 37 10.06 -2.93 -21.40
CA PRO A 37 10.35 -1.68 -22.13
C PRO A 37 9.26 -0.58 -22.09
N ARG A 38 8.00 -0.96 -21.81
CA ARG A 38 6.84 -0.06 -21.76
C ARG A 38 6.49 0.38 -20.33
N ALA A 39 7.11 -0.19 -19.31
CA ALA A 39 6.86 0.08 -17.90
C ALA A 39 8.07 0.78 -17.26
N LYS A 40 8.31 2.04 -17.63
CA LYS A 40 9.49 2.81 -17.19
C LYS A 40 9.43 3.29 -15.72
N ASN A 41 8.31 3.06 -15.03
CA ASN A 41 8.03 3.54 -13.68
C ASN A 41 8.24 5.06 -13.51
N LYS A 42 7.69 5.84 -14.45
CA LYS A 42 7.73 7.31 -14.45
C LYS A 42 6.34 7.84 -14.78
N MET A 43 6.02 9.02 -14.24
CA MET A 43 4.82 9.79 -14.60
C MET A 43 5.21 11.14 -15.19
N LEU A 44 4.30 11.74 -15.96
CA LEU A 44 4.46 13.13 -16.39
C LEU A 44 4.35 14.05 -15.16
N TYR A 45 5.22 15.05 -15.08
CA TYR A 45 5.17 16.02 -13.99
C TYR A 45 3.84 16.78 -13.93
N LEU A 46 3.24 17.03 -15.10
CA LEU A 46 1.92 17.65 -15.23
C LEU A 46 0.79 16.83 -14.58
N SER A 47 0.98 15.52 -14.37
CA SER A 47 0.01 14.68 -13.67
C SER A 47 0.11 14.79 -12.14
N PHE A 48 1.20 15.38 -11.61
CA PHE A 48 1.44 15.44 -10.17
C PHE A 48 0.34 16.18 -9.39
N PRO A 49 -0.16 17.36 -9.83
CA PRO A 49 -1.27 18.03 -9.14
C PRO A 49 -2.53 17.16 -9.05
N HIS A 50 -2.86 16.43 -10.12
CA HIS A 50 -4.03 15.55 -10.13
C HIS A 50 -3.89 14.38 -9.15
N VAL A 51 -2.72 13.77 -9.07
CA VAL A 51 -2.44 12.70 -8.10
C VAL A 51 -2.56 13.21 -6.67
N MET A 52 -2.13 14.45 -6.40
CA MET A 52 -2.20 15.04 -5.06
C MET A 52 -3.64 15.36 -4.61
N THR A 53 -4.54 15.68 -5.55
CA THR A 53 -5.94 16.01 -5.25
C THR A 53 -6.90 14.82 -5.34
N PHE A 54 -6.44 13.68 -5.82
CA PHE A 54 -7.26 12.49 -6.01
C PHE A 54 -7.35 11.64 -4.73
N ASP A 55 -8.56 11.23 -4.32
CA ASP A 55 -8.77 10.23 -3.27
C ASP A 55 -9.59 9.07 -3.83
N ALA A 56 -8.93 7.90 -3.98
CA ALA A 56 -9.56 6.69 -4.47
C ALA A 56 -10.67 6.16 -3.55
N SER A 57 -10.68 6.55 -2.27
CA SER A 57 -11.69 6.15 -1.29
C SER A 57 -12.77 7.20 -1.06
N HIS A 58 -12.78 8.28 -1.86
CA HIS A 58 -13.83 9.28 -1.76
C HIS A 58 -15.22 8.62 -1.89
N ILE A 59 -16.16 8.97 -1.01
CA ILE A 59 -17.56 8.51 -0.99
C ILE A 59 -17.75 6.97 -1.00
N ALA A 60 -16.72 6.20 -0.64
CA ALA A 60 -16.80 4.74 -0.64
C ALA A 60 -17.80 4.20 0.39
N ASP A 61 -17.97 4.87 1.53
CA ASP A 61 -18.99 4.57 2.54
C ASP A 61 -20.42 4.63 1.97
N VAL A 62 -20.66 5.48 0.97
CA VAL A 62 -21.95 5.63 0.30
C VAL A 62 -22.11 4.66 -0.87
N PHE A 63 -21.10 4.50 -1.73
CA PHE A 63 -21.25 3.80 -3.01
C PHE A 63 -20.66 2.40 -3.07
N LEU A 64 -19.64 2.08 -2.25
CA LEU A 64 -19.01 0.76 -2.25
C LEU A 64 -19.80 -0.18 -1.33
N LYS A 65 -20.90 -0.71 -1.85
CA LYS A 65 -21.80 -1.63 -1.13
C LYS A 65 -21.55 -3.10 -1.44
N GLN A 66 -20.79 -3.40 -2.50
CA GLN A 66 -20.48 -4.77 -2.89
C GLN A 66 -19.57 -5.45 -1.85
N PRO A 67 -19.69 -6.77 -1.65
CA PRO A 67 -18.71 -7.54 -0.89
C PRO A 67 -17.30 -7.30 -1.41
N SER A 68 -16.39 -6.93 -0.52
CA SER A 68 -15.03 -6.54 -0.87
C SER A 68 -14.01 -7.42 -0.16
N LEU A 69 -12.97 -7.86 -0.86
CA LEU A 69 -11.86 -8.61 -0.30
C LEU A 69 -10.62 -7.71 -0.29
N LEU A 70 -10.09 -7.43 0.91
CA LEU A 70 -8.88 -6.67 1.10
C LEU A 70 -7.75 -7.61 1.50
N ILE A 71 -6.70 -7.71 0.69
CA ILE A 71 -5.51 -8.51 0.98
C ILE A 71 -4.33 -7.56 1.17
N ALA A 72 -3.64 -7.67 2.30
CA ALA A 72 -2.47 -6.88 2.59
C ALA A 72 -1.40 -7.70 3.31
N GLY A 73 -0.14 -7.36 3.09
CA GLY A 73 0.98 -7.97 3.81
C GLY A 73 1.20 -7.27 5.15
N GLU A 74 1.46 -8.05 6.20
CA GLU A 74 1.73 -7.54 7.55
C GLU A 74 2.87 -6.51 7.60
N LYS A 75 3.91 -6.70 6.76
CA LYS A 75 5.09 -5.82 6.68
C LYS A 75 4.99 -4.78 5.56
N ALA A 76 3.83 -4.67 4.91
CA ALA A 76 3.65 -3.71 3.83
C ALA A 76 3.48 -2.30 4.42
N VAL A 77 4.37 -1.37 4.04
CA VAL A 77 4.22 0.05 4.41
C VAL A 77 2.91 0.64 3.89
N SER A 78 2.34 0.07 2.82
CA SER A 78 1.06 0.48 2.23
C SER A 78 -0.19 -0.10 2.90
N ILE A 79 -0.06 -0.92 3.96
CA ILE A 79 -1.21 -1.58 4.64
C ILE A 79 -2.28 -0.58 5.13
N TRP A 80 -1.87 0.64 5.49
CA TRP A 80 -2.76 1.68 5.99
C TRP A 80 -3.85 2.07 4.99
N HIS A 81 -3.64 1.90 3.68
CA HIS A 81 -4.68 2.13 2.67
C HIS A 81 -5.84 1.14 2.83
N SER A 82 -5.51 -0.15 3.03
CA SER A 82 -6.51 -1.19 3.27
C SER A 82 -7.25 -0.95 4.58
N ASP A 83 -6.54 -0.54 5.64
CA ASP A 83 -7.17 -0.19 6.93
C ASP A 83 -8.06 1.06 6.85
N LYS A 84 -7.69 2.08 6.06
CA LYS A 84 -8.53 3.26 5.81
C LYS A 84 -9.83 2.83 5.15
N LEU A 85 -9.75 2.03 4.09
CA LEU A 85 -10.93 1.61 3.33
C LEU A 85 -11.85 0.71 4.16
N ASP A 86 -11.29 -0.29 4.85
CA ASP A 86 -12.02 -1.22 5.74
C ASP A 86 -12.84 -0.47 6.81
N LYS A 87 -12.23 0.53 7.45
CA LYS A 87 -12.90 1.41 8.42
C LYS A 87 -14.00 2.25 7.77
N LEU A 88 -13.74 2.79 6.59
CA LEU A 88 -14.66 3.68 5.88
C LEU A 88 -15.95 2.95 5.48
N ILE A 89 -15.86 1.70 5.03
CA ILE A 89 -17.02 0.92 4.58
C ILE A 89 -17.62 0.01 5.67
N GLY A 90 -17.28 0.28 6.94
CA GLY A 90 -17.98 -0.27 8.10
C GLY A 90 -17.92 -1.79 8.24
N GLY A 91 -16.86 -2.44 7.75
CA GLY A 91 -16.69 -3.89 7.89
C GLY A 91 -17.47 -4.74 6.89
N ALA A 92 -17.98 -4.16 5.79
CA ALA A 92 -18.46 -4.92 4.63
C ALA A 92 -17.34 -5.67 3.88
N THR A 93 -16.12 -5.67 4.42
CA THR A 93 -14.96 -6.33 3.84
C THR A 93 -14.61 -7.62 4.55
N LYS A 94 -14.09 -8.57 3.77
CA LYS A 94 -13.22 -9.61 4.31
C LYS A 94 -11.79 -9.11 4.19
N LYS A 95 -11.10 -8.96 5.31
CA LYS A 95 -9.67 -8.57 5.33
C LYS A 95 -8.79 -9.79 5.61
N VAL A 96 -7.81 -10.02 4.74
CA VAL A 96 -6.80 -11.07 4.87
C VAL A 96 -5.44 -10.42 5.03
N ILE A 97 -4.83 -10.63 6.20
CA ILE A 97 -3.46 -10.17 6.47
C ILE A 97 -2.52 -11.35 6.27
N VAL A 98 -1.61 -11.21 5.31
CA VAL A 98 -0.57 -12.21 5.02
C VAL A 98 0.60 -12.02 5.99
N PRO A 99 0.91 -13.01 6.84
CA PRO A 99 2.02 -12.94 7.78
C PRO A 99 3.34 -12.68 7.05
N HIS A 100 4.14 -11.76 7.58
CA HIS A 100 5.45 -11.38 7.04
C HIS A 100 5.47 -10.87 5.58
N GLY A 101 4.31 -10.75 4.92
CA GLY A 101 4.20 -10.31 3.54
C GLY A 101 4.55 -8.82 3.39
N THR A 102 5.31 -8.50 2.35
CA THR A 102 5.56 -7.13 1.89
C THR A 102 4.68 -6.80 0.68
N TYR A 103 4.60 -5.52 0.30
CA TYR A 103 3.87 -5.10 -0.92
C TYR A 103 4.34 -5.87 -2.17
N MET A 104 5.65 -6.06 -2.33
CA MET A 104 6.23 -6.67 -3.54
C MET A 104 6.08 -8.19 -3.59
N ASP A 105 5.72 -8.85 -2.49
CA ASP A 105 5.50 -10.30 -2.47
C ASP A 105 4.28 -10.69 -3.32
N PHE A 106 3.24 -9.85 -3.34
CA PHE A 106 2.03 -10.06 -4.16
C PHE A 106 2.27 -9.87 -5.66
N THR A 107 3.33 -9.16 -6.05
CA THR A 107 3.60 -8.85 -7.46
C THR A 107 4.63 -9.80 -8.09
N ALA A 108 5.46 -10.44 -7.27
CA ALA A 108 6.72 -10.99 -7.75
C ALA A 108 7.10 -12.36 -7.19
N ARG A 109 6.31 -12.95 -6.27
CA ARG A 109 6.46 -14.36 -5.91
C ARG A 109 5.82 -15.24 -6.97
N LYS A 110 6.47 -16.36 -7.30
CA LYS A 110 5.95 -17.33 -8.28
C LYS A 110 4.63 -17.96 -7.82
N ASN A 111 4.49 -18.21 -6.53
CA ASN A 111 3.31 -18.84 -5.94
C ASN A 111 2.73 -17.95 -4.85
N MET A 112 1.55 -17.40 -5.10
CA MET A 112 0.80 -16.62 -4.12
C MET A 112 0.24 -17.50 -2.97
N LEU A 113 0.13 -18.82 -3.19
CA LEU A 113 -0.28 -19.78 -2.17
C LEU A 113 0.75 -19.97 -1.06
N ASP A 114 2.03 -19.65 -1.29
CA ASP A 114 3.08 -19.73 -0.27
C ASP A 114 2.94 -18.63 0.81
N LEU A 115 1.93 -17.78 0.70
CA LEU A 115 1.63 -16.66 1.59
C LEU A 115 0.41 -16.90 2.48
N LEU A 116 -0.32 -18.00 2.28
CA LEU A 116 -1.52 -18.40 3.03
C LEU A 116 -1.22 -19.62 3.90
#